data_AF-A0A1R3KC60-F1
#
_entry.id   AF-A0A1R3KC60-F1
#
_cell.length_a   1.000
_cell.length_b   1.000
_cell.length_c   1.000
_cell.angle_alpha   90.00
_cell.angle_beta   90.00
_cell.angle_gamma   90.00
#
_symmetry.space_group_name_H-M   'P 1'
#
loop_
_entity.id
_entity.type
_entity.pdbx_description
1 polymer ?
#
loop_
_entity_poly.entity_id
_entity_poly.type
_entity_poly.pdbx_seq_one_letter_code
_entity_poly.pdbx_strand_id
1 'polypeptide(L)'
;MYNTRPKRDTKGKILSHEFQSKELPNTRIQPDRRWFGNTRVVNQKALEFFREELQNLKSSNYNVIMKGKKLPYSLLKDHAKQARAHLLDTEPFQDAFGPKRKRRRPKLLAADYESLIKKADGSQDAFEQKYGASTSAEAGEEEGFRDLVRHTMFEKGQSKRIWGELYKVIDSSDVVVQVLDARDPQVLRQFARLKSDKQAISVGFVGYPNVGKSSVINTLRTKNVCKVAPIPGETKVWQYITLTKRIFLIDCPGVVYQNSDTETDIVLKGVVRVTNLEDAAEHIGEVLKRVKKEHLQRAYKIKDWDDDNDFLLQLCKSTGKLLKGGEPDLMTGAKMILHDWQRGKIPFFVAPPRQEADDSLEEPIVHGIDKDAVADNNQADAALKAIANVMLFQQQKNVPVKADLFTDNELNDEAGNQLPATEMAGEVEASGSDDEVEDTSSDES
;
A
#
# COMPACT_ATOMS: atom_id res chain seq x y z
N MET A 1 32.44 10.11 -27.06
CA MET A 1 31.45 9.32 -26.30
C MET A 1 30.46 8.56 -27.19
N TYR A 2 29.45 9.17 -27.84
CA TYR A 2 28.43 8.36 -28.56
C TYR A 2 28.89 7.75 -29.89
N ASN A 3 29.83 8.39 -30.59
CA ASN A 3 30.32 7.95 -31.91
C ASN A 3 31.81 7.54 -31.88
N THR A 4 32.38 7.30 -30.70
CA THR A 4 33.79 6.92 -30.57
C THR A 4 33.97 5.43 -30.83
N ARG A 5 34.85 5.08 -31.76
CA ARG A 5 35.22 3.70 -32.11
C ARG A 5 36.70 3.47 -31.80
N PRO A 6 37.12 2.21 -31.61
CA PRO A 6 38.53 1.90 -31.39
C PRO A 6 39.35 2.34 -32.60
N LYS A 7 40.41 3.13 -32.38
CA LYS A 7 41.37 3.45 -33.44
C LYS A 7 42.17 2.19 -33.75
N ARG A 8 42.35 1.87 -35.03
CA ARG A 8 43.06 0.67 -35.49
C ARG A 8 44.12 1.01 -36.53
N ASP A 9 45.17 0.22 -36.56
CA ASP A 9 46.17 0.16 -37.64
C ASP A 9 45.54 -0.44 -38.92
N THR A 10 46.20 -0.27 -40.08
CA THR A 10 45.89 -0.94 -41.35
C THR A 10 45.90 -2.47 -41.23
N LYS A 11 46.70 -3.02 -40.30
CA LYS A 11 46.69 -4.45 -39.93
C LYS A 11 45.54 -4.85 -39.01
N GLY A 12 44.65 -3.92 -38.64
CA GLY A 12 43.49 -4.16 -37.77
C GLY A 12 43.79 -4.17 -36.26
N LYS A 13 45.03 -3.91 -35.83
CA LYS A 13 45.41 -3.87 -34.42
C LYS A 13 44.84 -2.62 -33.74
N ILE A 14 44.15 -2.78 -32.59
CA ILE A 14 43.62 -1.65 -31.81
C ILE A 14 44.78 -0.84 -31.21
N LEU A 15 44.82 0.45 -31.55
CA LEU A 15 45.80 1.42 -31.07
C LEU A 15 45.33 2.12 -29.78
N SER A 16 44.06 2.54 -29.73
CA SER A 16 43.52 3.23 -28.56
C SER A 16 42.00 3.14 -28.51
N HIS A 17 41.46 3.00 -27.30
CA HIS A 17 40.03 3.14 -27.01
C HIS A 17 39.84 3.74 -25.61
N GLU A 18 38.80 4.56 -25.44
CA GLU A 18 38.46 5.16 -24.14
C GLU A 18 38.15 4.05 -23.10
N PHE A 19 38.67 4.21 -21.88
CA PHE A 19 38.46 3.30 -20.72
C PHE A 19 38.81 1.81 -20.94
N GLN A 20 39.63 1.49 -21.94
CA GLN A 20 40.10 0.12 -22.21
C GLN A 20 41.64 0.04 -22.25
N SER A 21 42.31 0.82 -21.39
CA SER A 21 43.76 0.68 -21.22
C SER A 21 44.08 -0.72 -20.69
N LYS A 22 45.11 -1.34 -21.27
CA LYS A 22 45.65 -2.63 -20.82
C LYS A 22 46.81 -2.45 -19.83
N GLU A 23 47.26 -1.23 -19.64
CA GLU A 23 48.35 -0.91 -18.73
C GLU A 23 47.86 -1.03 -17.29
N LEU A 24 48.54 -1.85 -16.50
CA LEU A 24 48.26 -2.00 -15.07
C LEU A 24 48.80 -0.77 -14.33
N PRO A 25 47.97 -0.02 -13.59
CA PRO A 25 48.46 1.09 -12.80
C PRO A 25 49.26 0.58 -11.61
N ASN A 26 50.19 1.40 -11.11
CA ASN A 26 50.84 1.13 -9.82
C ASN A 26 49.81 1.31 -8.69
N THR A 27 49.59 0.28 -7.90
CA THR A 27 48.59 0.24 -6.82
C THR A 27 49.17 0.52 -5.43
N ARG A 28 50.46 0.88 -5.32
CA ARG A 28 51.10 1.19 -4.04
C ARG A 28 50.49 2.43 -3.41
N ILE A 29 50.03 2.30 -2.17
CA ILE A 29 49.52 3.42 -1.37
C ILE A 29 50.69 3.95 -0.52
N GLN A 30 51.02 5.24 -0.65
CA GLN A 30 52.13 5.87 0.06
C GLN A 30 51.79 6.03 1.55
N PRO A 31 52.61 5.55 2.51
CA PRO A 31 52.31 5.70 3.93
C PRO A 31 52.16 7.17 4.32
N ASP A 32 51.03 7.52 4.96
CA ASP A 32 50.74 8.87 5.45
C ASP A 32 50.13 8.81 6.87
N ARG A 33 50.64 9.63 7.78
CA ARG A 33 50.14 9.74 9.16
C ARG A 33 48.69 10.21 9.20
N ARG A 34 48.23 10.94 8.18
CA ARG A 34 46.86 11.48 8.08
C ARG A 34 45.79 10.39 8.06
N TRP A 35 46.12 9.18 7.63
CA TRP A 35 45.17 8.06 7.59
C TRP A 35 44.71 7.62 8.98
N PHE A 36 45.53 7.85 9.99
CA PHE A 36 45.27 7.43 11.36
C PHE A 36 44.63 8.53 12.21
N GLY A 37 44.42 9.71 11.64
CA GLY A 37 43.72 10.82 12.30
C GLY A 37 42.20 10.73 12.15
N ASN A 38 41.47 11.33 13.10
CA ASN A 38 40.02 11.43 13.02
C ASN A 38 39.61 12.29 11.80
N THR A 39 38.87 11.70 10.86
CA THR A 39 38.46 12.40 9.62
C THR A 39 37.15 13.19 9.76
N ARG A 40 36.28 12.81 10.71
CA ARG A 40 35.03 13.50 11.03
C ARG A 40 34.81 13.45 12.55
N VAL A 41 34.72 14.62 13.17
CA VAL A 41 34.43 14.77 14.60
C VAL A 41 33.18 15.63 14.74
N VAL A 42 32.25 15.22 15.61
CA VAL A 42 31.01 15.94 15.90
C VAL A 42 30.94 16.17 17.40
N ASN A 43 30.56 17.38 17.82
CA ASN A 43 30.38 17.72 19.23
C ASN A 43 29.02 17.20 19.73
N GLN A 44 28.95 16.77 20.99
CA GLN A 44 27.75 16.20 21.60
C GLN A 44 26.55 17.16 21.55
N LYS A 45 26.74 18.43 21.94
CA LYS A 45 25.68 19.45 21.89
C LYS A 45 25.13 19.68 20.48
N ALA A 46 26.02 19.66 19.48
CA ALA A 46 25.62 19.82 18.08
C ALA A 46 24.87 18.59 17.55
N LEU A 47 25.17 17.40 18.08
CA LEU A 47 24.51 16.15 17.75
C LEU A 47 23.10 16.08 18.34
N GLU A 48 22.92 16.52 19.59
CA GLU A 48 21.61 16.63 20.24
C GLU A 48 20.70 17.60 19.47
N PHE A 49 21.17 18.82 19.22
CA PHE A 49 20.45 19.80 18.40
C PHE A 49 20.08 19.24 17.02
N PHE A 50 21.00 18.55 16.35
CA PHE A 50 20.75 17.92 15.05
C PHE A 50 19.69 16.81 15.10
N ARG A 51 19.63 16.03 16.18
CA ARG A 51 18.63 14.98 16.36
C ARG A 51 17.23 15.56 16.52
N GLU A 52 17.07 16.57 17.36
CA GLU A 52 15.80 17.25 17.60
C GLU A 52 15.26 17.89 16.32
N GLU A 53 16.09 18.69 15.63
CA GLU A 53 15.74 19.31 14.35
C GLU A 53 15.35 18.28 13.28
N LEU A 54 16.13 17.19 13.13
CA LEU A 54 15.79 16.17 12.15
C LEU A 54 14.53 15.38 12.52
N GLN A 55 14.23 15.16 13.80
CA GLN A 55 12.99 14.52 14.23
C GLN A 55 11.79 15.41 13.92
N ASN A 56 11.88 16.70 14.25
CA ASN A 56 10.85 17.68 13.94
C ASN A 56 10.62 17.77 12.43
N LEU A 57 11.67 17.89 11.63
CA LEU A 57 11.55 17.96 10.17
C LEU A 57 11.01 16.67 9.55
N LYS A 58 11.34 15.49 10.11
CA LYS A 58 10.83 14.19 9.63
C LYS A 58 9.38 13.92 9.99
N SER A 59 8.82 14.61 10.98
CA SER A 59 7.42 14.45 11.35
C SER A 59 6.49 14.94 10.23
N SER A 60 6.91 15.95 9.48
CA SER A 60 6.16 16.49 8.34
C SER A 60 6.60 15.84 7.03
N ASN A 61 5.63 15.32 6.27
CA ASN A 61 5.86 14.75 4.94
C ASN A 61 6.13 15.81 3.85
N TYR A 62 5.89 17.09 4.14
CA TYR A 62 6.11 18.18 3.19
C TYR A 62 7.57 18.68 3.18
N ASN A 63 8.34 18.35 4.21
CA ASN A 63 9.73 18.76 4.33
C ASN A 63 10.65 17.78 3.58
N VAL A 64 11.43 18.31 2.63
CA VAL A 64 12.33 17.49 1.79
C VAL A 64 13.79 17.88 2.02
N ILE A 65 14.62 16.89 2.34
CA ILE A 65 16.06 17.07 2.56
C ILE A 65 16.80 17.01 1.23
N MET A 66 17.37 18.14 0.80
CA MET A 66 18.03 18.27 -0.51
C MET A 66 19.43 17.66 -0.57
N LYS A 67 20.19 17.69 0.54
CA LYS A 67 21.62 17.31 0.60
C LYS A 67 21.91 16.19 1.61
N GLY A 68 21.19 15.07 1.49
CA GLY A 68 21.30 13.95 2.44
C GLY A 68 22.69 13.27 2.52
N LYS A 69 23.50 13.29 1.45
CA LYS A 69 24.78 12.53 1.40
C LYS A 69 25.84 12.98 2.42
N LYS A 70 25.78 14.23 2.87
CA LYS A 70 26.74 14.77 3.84
C LYS A 70 26.29 14.61 5.30
N LEU A 71 25.03 14.24 5.51
CA LEU A 71 24.43 14.18 6.85
C LEU A 71 24.69 12.81 7.51
N PRO A 72 25.05 12.78 8.81
CA PRO A 72 25.34 11.55 9.52
C PRO A 72 24.06 10.84 9.99
N TYR A 73 23.25 10.30 9.07
CA TYR A 73 21.99 9.63 9.39
C TYR A 73 22.13 8.41 10.31
N SER A 74 23.30 7.77 10.34
CA SER A 74 23.58 6.65 11.23
C SER A 74 23.50 7.04 12.71
N LEU A 75 23.74 8.31 13.04
CA LEU A 75 23.71 8.82 14.41
C LEU A 75 22.29 9.17 14.90
N LEU A 76 21.27 9.02 14.04
CA LEU A 76 19.88 9.33 14.37
C LEU A 76 19.14 8.13 15.00
N LYS A 77 19.57 6.90 14.70
CA LYS A 77 18.99 5.69 15.30
C LYS A 77 19.84 5.30 16.49
N ASP A 78 19.36 5.55 17.70
CA ASP A 78 19.91 4.83 18.84
C ASP A 78 19.54 3.35 18.66
N HIS A 79 20.52 2.46 18.84
CA HIS A 79 20.21 1.03 18.90
C HIS A 79 19.23 0.84 20.05
N ALA A 80 17.97 0.51 19.73
CA ALA A 80 17.02 0.09 20.74
C ALA A 80 17.71 -0.99 21.56
N LYS A 81 17.83 -0.78 22.88
CA LYS A 81 18.35 -1.80 23.80
C LYS A 81 17.65 -3.11 23.44
N GLN A 82 18.41 -4.15 23.12
CA GLN A 82 17.84 -5.45 22.74
C GLN A 82 16.80 -5.83 23.80
N ALA A 83 15.52 -5.82 23.40
CA ALA A 83 14.42 -6.01 24.34
C ALA A 83 14.41 -7.43 24.93
N ARG A 84 15.14 -8.36 24.33
CA ARG A 84 15.29 -9.75 24.79
C ARG A 84 16.77 -10.09 24.88
N ALA A 85 17.16 -10.68 26.00
CA ALA A 85 18.51 -11.21 26.19
C ALA A 85 18.81 -12.30 25.15
N HIS A 86 20.04 -12.33 24.64
CA HIS A 86 20.48 -13.34 23.69
C HIS A 86 20.68 -14.68 24.42
N LEU A 87 19.62 -15.49 24.47
CA LEU A 87 19.59 -16.73 25.26
C LEU A 87 20.69 -17.73 24.86
N LEU A 88 21.12 -17.70 23.59
CA LEU A 88 22.16 -18.57 23.05
C LEU A 88 23.55 -18.35 23.66
N ASP A 89 23.81 -17.16 24.23
CA ASP A 89 25.07 -16.91 24.94
C ASP A 89 25.10 -17.63 26.29
N THR A 90 23.93 -17.94 26.85
CA THR A 90 23.78 -18.63 28.14
C THR A 90 23.48 -20.12 27.99
N GLU A 91 22.69 -20.50 26.99
CA GLU A 91 22.26 -21.89 26.74
C GLU A 91 22.36 -22.20 25.24
N PRO A 92 23.50 -22.71 24.75
CA PRO A 92 23.61 -23.16 23.36
C PRO A 92 22.73 -24.38 23.11
N PHE A 93 22.29 -24.59 21.86
CA PHE A 93 21.33 -25.65 21.51
C PHE A 93 21.76 -27.06 21.97
N GLN A 94 23.07 -27.37 21.90
CA GLN A 94 23.61 -28.66 22.33
C GLN A 94 23.42 -28.93 23.84
N ASP A 95 23.45 -27.87 24.65
CA ASP A 95 23.28 -27.94 26.10
C ASP A 95 21.80 -27.94 26.49
N ALA A 96 20.93 -27.33 25.66
CA ALA A 96 19.48 -27.31 25.87
C ALA A 96 18.80 -28.65 25.53
N PHE A 97 19.16 -29.29 24.41
CA PHE A 97 18.54 -30.54 23.95
C PHE A 97 19.52 -31.41 23.14
N GLY A 98 19.38 -32.73 23.24
CA GLY A 98 20.23 -33.71 22.54
C GLY A 98 21.09 -34.58 23.48
N PRO A 99 22.00 -35.40 22.91
CA PRO A 99 22.78 -36.37 23.69
C PRO A 99 23.75 -35.71 24.68
N LYS A 100 24.17 -34.47 24.40
CA LYS A 100 25.06 -33.66 25.27
C LYS A 100 24.31 -32.68 26.17
N ARG A 101 22.98 -32.84 26.36
CA ARG A 101 22.16 -31.91 27.14
C ARG A 101 22.69 -31.75 28.56
N LYS A 102 22.80 -30.50 29.01
CA LYS A 102 23.10 -30.13 30.40
C LYS A 102 21.87 -29.61 31.14
N ARG A 103 20.84 -29.16 30.43
CA ARG A 103 19.58 -28.70 31.01
C ARG A 103 18.81 -29.87 31.65
N ARG A 104 18.69 -29.83 32.98
CA ARG A 104 17.96 -30.84 33.77
C ARG A 104 16.58 -30.39 34.25
N ARG A 105 16.36 -29.08 34.42
CA ARG A 105 15.10 -28.52 34.90
C ARG A 105 14.59 -27.44 33.93
N PRO A 106 13.27 -27.33 33.71
CA PRO A 106 12.70 -26.24 32.95
C PRO A 106 12.72 -24.95 33.77
N LYS A 107 12.90 -23.81 33.08
CA LYS A 107 12.63 -22.48 33.66
C LYS A 107 11.14 -22.22 33.46
N LEU A 108 10.35 -22.42 34.50
CA LEU A 108 8.92 -22.14 34.47
C LEU A 108 8.69 -20.66 34.78
N LEU A 109 7.74 -20.04 34.08
CA LEU A 109 7.27 -18.68 34.37
C LEU A 109 6.16 -18.69 35.44
N ALA A 110 6.12 -19.70 36.30
CA ALA A 110 5.11 -19.87 37.35
C ALA A 110 5.84 -20.15 38.67
N ALA A 111 5.46 -19.44 39.74
CA ALA A 111 6.05 -19.62 41.06
C ALA A 111 5.41 -20.80 41.79
N ASP A 112 4.07 -20.90 41.70
CA ASP A 112 3.26 -21.88 42.43
C ASP A 112 2.37 -22.70 41.49
N TYR A 113 1.90 -23.86 41.98
CA TYR A 113 1.06 -24.76 41.21
C TYR A 113 -0.26 -24.11 40.75
N GLU A 114 -0.89 -23.31 41.63
CA GLU A 114 -2.11 -22.56 41.28
C GLU A 114 -1.86 -21.54 40.15
N SER A 115 -0.69 -20.88 40.15
CA SER A 115 -0.31 -19.93 39.09
C SER A 115 -0.04 -20.62 37.75
N LEU A 116 0.36 -21.91 37.79
CA LEU A 116 0.53 -22.72 36.59
C LEU A 116 -0.82 -23.16 36.02
N ILE A 117 -1.79 -23.54 36.86
CA ILE A 117 -3.15 -23.89 36.44
C ILE A 117 -3.81 -22.71 35.75
N LYS A 118 -3.82 -21.52 36.37
CA LYS A 118 -4.41 -20.32 35.76
C LYS A 118 -3.81 -19.98 34.38
N LYS A 119 -2.52 -20.26 34.18
CA LYS A 119 -1.87 -20.08 32.87
C LYS A 119 -2.22 -21.17 31.87
N ALA A 120 -2.42 -22.40 32.32
CA ALA A 120 -2.88 -23.49 31.49
C ALA A 120 -4.30 -23.21 30.99
N ASP A 121 -5.21 -22.80 31.88
CA ASP A 121 -6.59 -22.44 31.56
C ASP A 121 -6.63 -21.29 30.55
N GLY A 122 -5.93 -20.18 30.82
CA GLY A 122 -5.89 -19.07 29.87
C GLY A 122 -5.22 -19.42 28.52
N SER A 123 -4.31 -20.42 28.50
CA SER A 123 -3.75 -20.93 27.25
C SER A 123 -4.74 -21.83 26.50
N GLN A 124 -5.57 -22.58 27.21
CA GLN A 124 -6.64 -23.39 26.65
C GLN A 124 -7.72 -22.50 26.06
N ASP A 125 -8.18 -21.48 26.81
CA ASP A 125 -9.14 -20.49 26.32
C ASP A 125 -8.62 -19.78 25.06
N ALA A 126 -7.35 -19.39 25.04
CA ALA A 126 -6.74 -18.78 23.86
C ALA A 126 -6.62 -19.75 22.67
N PHE A 127 -6.40 -21.04 22.95
CA PHE A 127 -6.39 -22.08 21.92
C PHE A 127 -7.80 -22.28 21.35
N GLU A 128 -8.81 -22.41 22.20
CA GLU A 128 -10.21 -22.58 21.80
C GLU A 128 -10.74 -21.36 21.05
N GLN A 129 -10.40 -20.14 21.47
CA GLN A 129 -10.75 -18.93 20.72
C GLN A 129 -10.09 -18.90 19.34
N LYS A 130 -8.85 -19.40 19.21
CA LYS A 130 -8.11 -19.36 17.95
C LYS A 130 -8.52 -20.47 16.99
N TYR A 131 -8.80 -21.67 17.51
CA TYR A 131 -9.03 -22.88 16.70
C TYR A 131 -10.48 -23.37 16.73
N GLY A 132 -11.32 -22.91 17.66
CA GLY A 132 -12.75 -23.21 17.67
C GLY A 132 -13.49 -22.64 16.45
N ALA A 133 -12.96 -21.59 15.83
CA ALA A 133 -13.46 -21.05 14.57
C ALA A 133 -12.80 -21.64 13.31
N SER A 134 -11.70 -22.41 13.44
CA SER A 134 -10.97 -22.97 12.30
C SER A 134 -11.45 -24.36 11.87
N THR A 135 -12.30 -25.01 12.65
CA THR A 135 -12.86 -26.34 12.35
C THR A 135 -13.64 -26.37 11.03
N SER A 136 -14.19 -25.23 10.59
CA SER A 136 -14.88 -25.12 9.29
C SER A 136 -13.93 -25.04 8.08
N ALA A 137 -12.65 -24.69 8.27
CA ALA A 137 -11.69 -24.55 7.17
C ALA A 137 -10.99 -25.88 6.84
N GLU A 138 -10.85 -26.79 7.80
CA GLU A 138 -10.22 -28.10 7.62
C GLU A 138 -11.20 -29.17 7.10
N ALA A 139 -12.52 -28.92 7.15
CA ALA A 139 -13.54 -29.86 6.68
C ALA A 139 -13.40 -30.23 5.18
N GLY A 140 -12.88 -29.32 4.35
CA GLY A 140 -12.68 -29.58 2.92
C GLY A 140 -11.55 -30.57 2.62
N GLU A 141 -10.53 -30.66 3.48
CA GLU A 141 -9.39 -31.58 3.27
C GLU A 141 -9.76 -33.02 3.61
N GLU A 142 -10.65 -33.25 4.58
CA GLU A 142 -11.13 -34.59 4.95
C GLU A 142 -11.97 -35.25 3.84
N GLU A 143 -12.69 -34.47 3.04
CA GLU A 143 -13.46 -34.96 1.89
C GLU A 143 -12.59 -35.18 0.61
N GLY A 144 -11.30 -34.86 0.67
CA GLY A 144 -10.37 -35.00 -0.46
C GLY A 144 -10.60 -34.01 -1.61
N PHE A 145 -11.42 -32.98 -1.40
CA PHE A 145 -11.58 -31.89 -2.35
C PHE A 145 -10.36 -30.95 -2.27
N ARG A 146 -9.81 -30.56 -3.42
CA ARG A 146 -8.70 -29.62 -3.50
C ARG A 146 -9.13 -28.44 -4.35
N ASP A 147 -8.80 -27.25 -3.86
CA ASP A 147 -8.98 -26.03 -4.63
C ASP A 147 -8.24 -26.11 -5.96
N LEU A 148 -8.86 -25.52 -6.98
CA LEU A 148 -8.28 -25.46 -8.31
C LEU A 148 -7.00 -24.63 -8.29
N VAL A 149 -6.02 -25.01 -9.12
CA VAL A 149 -4.76 -24.28 -9.21
C VAL A 149 -5.01 -22.88 -9.75
N ARG A 150 -4.64 -21.87 -8.95
CA ARG A 150 -4.67 -20.46 -9.32
C ARG A 150 -4.03 -20.21 -10.68
N HIS A 151 -4.77 -19.56 -11.57
CA HIS A 151 -4.31 -19.35 -12.93
C HIS A 151 -3.13 -18.35 -12.99
N THR A 152 -2.12 -18.65 -13.82
CA THR A 152 -0.87 -17.85 -13.96
C THR A 152 -1.10 -16.38 -14.38
N MET A 153 -2.29 -16.04 -14.89
CA MET A 153 -2.63 -14.67 -15.25
C MET A 153 -2.66 -13.71 -14.06
N PHE A 154 -2.92 -14.20 -12.85
CA PHE A 154 -2.94 -13.40 -11.63
C PHE A 154 -1.52 -12.99 -11.17
N GLU A 155 -0.48 -13.66 -11.67
CA GLU A 155 0.92 -13.31 -11.43
C GLU A 155 1.42 -12.21 -12.41
N LYS A 156 0.61 -11.83 -13.40
CA LYS A 156 0.97 -10.74 -14.33
C LYS A 156 1.12 -9.43 -13.57
N GLY A 157 2.18 -8.70 -13.88
CA GLY A 157 2.55 -7.49 -13.12
C GLY A 157 3.53 -7.75 -11.97
N GLN A 158 3.73 -9.01 -11.57
CA GLN A 158 4.69 -9.40 -10.52
C GLN A 158 5.99 -10.01 -11.06
N SER A 159 6.12 -10.16 -12.38
CA SER A 159 7.30 -10.78 -12.99
C SER A 159 8.62 -10.06 -12.63
N LYS A 160 9.71 -10.83 -12.46
CA LYS A 160 11.07 -10.29 -12.21
C LYS A 160 11.48 -9.25 -13.25
N ARG A 161 11.03 -9.39 -14.50
CA ARG A 161 11.27 -8.41 -15.57
C ARG A 161 10.64 -7.06 -15.23
N ILE A 162 9.36 -7.03 -14.87
CA ILE A 162 8.62 -5.79 -14.55
C ILE A 162 9.23 -5.10 -13.31
N TRP A 163 9.58 -5.88 -12.28
CA TRP A 163 10.30 -5.36 -11.12
C TRP A 163 11.69 -4.82 -11.47
N GLY A 164 12.41 -5.47 -12.38
CA GLY A 164 13.68 -4.97 -12.90
C GLY A 164 13.53 -3.62 -13.60
N GLU A 165 12.44 -3.41 -14.35
CA GLU A 165 12.12 -2.11 -14.96
C GLU A 165 11.77 -1.07 -13.89
N LEU A 166 10.96 -1.42 -12.89
CA LEU A 166 10.62 -0.54 -11.77
C LEU A 166 11.87 -0.04 -11.05
N TYR A 167 12.79 -0.93 -10.69
CA TYR A 167 14.01 -0.55 -9.98
C TYR A 167 14.92 0.35 -10.83
N LYS A 168 14.99 0.15 -12.16
CA LYS A 168 15.67 1.09 -13.07
C LYS A 168 15.06 2.48 -13.01
N VAL A 169 13.73 2.58 -13.01
CA VAL A 169 13.02 3.87 -12.91
C VAL A 169 13.30 4.54 -11.56
N ILE A 170 13.23 3.79 -10.46
CA ILE A 170 13.49 4.31 -9.11
C ILE A 170 14.94 4.81 -8.98
N ASP A 171 15.92 4.09 -9.51
CA ASP A 171 17.33 4.51 -9.43
C ASP A 171 17.65 5.69 -10.36
N SER A 172 16.99 5.74 -11.53
CA SER A 172 17.17 6.79 -12.52
C SER A 172 16.41 8.09 -12.20
N SER A 173 15.37 8.01 -11.38
CA SER A 173 14.54 9.15 -11.00
C SER A 173 15.08 9.89 -9.77
N ASP A 174 14.86 11.20 -9.76
CA ASP A 174 15.07 12.07 -8.61
C ASP A 174 13.76 12.27 -7.83
N VAL A 175 12.63 12.26 -8.55
CA VAL A 175 11.29 12.30 -7.96
C VAL A 175 10.51 11.10 -8.45
N VAL A 176 9.89 10.37 -7.54
CA VAL A 176 8.95 9.31 -7.89
C VAL A 176 7.54 9.80 -7.59
N VAL A 177 6.70 9.82 -8.62
CA VAL A 177 5.27 10.12 -8.54
C VAL A 177 4.52 8.81 -8.60
N GLN A 178 3.80 8.49 -7.54
CA GLN A 178 2.90 7.35 -7.53
C GLN A 178 1.52 7.79 -8.02
N VAL A 179 1.06 7.17 -9.10
CA VAL A 179 -0.29 7.38 -9.65
C VAL A 179 -1.20 6.32 -9.04
N LEU A 180 -2.30 6.78 -8.44
CA LEU A 180 -3.32 5.95 -7.80
C LEU A 180 -4.65 6.10 -8.55
N ASP A 181 -5.48 5.06 -8.49
CA ASP A 181 -6.87 5.15 -8.91
C ASP A 181 -7.67 5.81 -7.77
N ALA A 182 -8.41 6.88 -8.09
CA ALA A 182 -9.18 7.62 -7.09
C ALA A 182 -10.40 6.84 -6.57
N ARG A 183 -10.84 5.78 -7.28
CA ARG A 183 -11.98 4.96 -6.86
C ARG A 183 -11.66 4.08 -5.65
N ASP A 184 -10.41 3.67 -5.51
CA ASP A 184 -9.92 2.85 -4.39
C ASP A 184 -8.44 3.18 -4.13
N PRO A 185 -8.16 4.34 -3.50
CA PRO A 185 -6.79 4.76 -3.23
C PRO A 185 -6.24 3.99 -2.02
N GLN A 186 -5.64 2.82 -2.25
CA GLN A 186 -4.83 2.18 -1.22
C GLN A 186 -3.60 3.04 -0.93
N VAL A 187 -3.51 3.56 0.30
CA VAL A 187 -2.44 4.48 0.74
C VAL A 187 -1.10 3.76 0.66
N LEU A 188 -0.25 4.21 -0.25
CA LEU A 188 1.11 3.70 -0.38
C LEU A 188 2.14 4.84 -0.25
N ARG A 189 3.27 4.44 0.32
CA ARG A 189 4.34 5.31 0.82
C ARG A 189 4.93 6.21 -0.27
N GLN A 190 5.01 7.50 0.03
CA GLN A 190 5.74 8.46 -0.78
C GLN A 190 7.25 8.16 -0.74
N PHE A 191 7.86 7.93 -1.90
CA PHE A 191 9.31 7.81 -2.05
C PHE A 191 9.85 9.08 -2.71
N ALA A 192 10.33 10.04 -1.90
CA ALA A 192 11.02 11.22 -2.43
C ALA A 192 12.53 11.11 -2.22
N ARG A 193 13.33 11.28 -3.28
CA ARG A 193 14.80 11.35 -3.23
C ARG A 193 15.30 12.53 -4.07
N LEU A 194 14.93 13.74 -3.68
CA LEU A 194 15.31 14.91 -4.47
C LEU A 194 16.82 15.22 -4.35
N LYS A 195 17.48 15.49 -5.48
CA LYS A 195 18.90 15.90 -5.54
C LYS A 195 18.97 17.31 -6.14
N SER A 196 19.42 18.31 -5.38
CA SER A 196 19.51 19.71 -5.85
C SER A 196 20.62 19.97 -6.86
N ASP A 197 21.68 19.15 -6.85
CA ASP A 197 22.95 19.50 -7.50
C ASP A 197 23.04 19.01 -8.97
N LYS A 198 21.93 18.53 -9.55
CA LYS A 198 21.88 18.08 -10.94
C LYS A 198 21.38 19.19 -11.87
N GLN A 199 21.96 19.27 -13.07
CA GLN A 199 21.51 20.21 -14.12
C GLN A 199 20.11 19.90 -14.65
N ALA A 200 19.66 18.65 -14.55
CA ALA A 200 18.34 18.20 -14.95
C ALA A 200 17.73 17.23 -13.93
N ILE A 201 16.41 17.23 -13.85
CA ILE A 201 15.61 16.45 -12.90
C ILE A 201 14.84 15.38 -13.68
N SER A 202 14.91 14.14 -13.22
CA SER A 202 14.12 13.04 -13.74
C SER A 202 12.96 12.69 -12.81
N VAL A 203 11.74 12.63 -13.33
CA VAL A 203 10.51 12.31 -12.60
C VAL A 203 9.96 10.98 -13.09
N GLY A 204 9.97 9.95 -12.24
CA GLY A 204 9.45 8.62 -12.57
C GLY A 204 8.00 8.45 -12.14
N PHE A 205 7.15 7.94 -13.04
CA PHE A 205 5.76 7.59 -12.73
C PHE A 205 5.66 6.10 -12.41
N VAL A 206 5.15 5.76 -11.23
CA VAL A 206 4.96 4.38 -10.76
C VAL A 206 3.51 4.17 -10.30
N GLY A 207 3.06 2.91 -10.26
CA GLY A 207 1.71 2.56 -9.83
C GLY A 207 1.13 1.37 -10.58
N TYR A 208 -0.06 0.92 -10.14
CA TYR A 208 -0.77 -0.23 -10.70
C TYR A 208 -1.00 -0.11 -12.22
N PRO A 209 -1.19 -1.23 -12.94
CA PRO A 209 -1.71 -1.19 -14.31
C PRO A 209 -3.00 -0.36 -14.40
N ASN A 210 -3.26 0.27 -15.55
CA ASN A 210 -4.48 1.02 -15.87
C ASN A 210 -4.85 2.25 -15.00
N VAL A 211 -4.05 2.62 -13.99
CA VAL A 211 -4.24 3.87 -13.22
C VAL A 211 -4.03 5.17 -14.02
N GLY A 212 -3.63 5.09 -15.29
CA GLY A 212 -3.47 6.26 -16.16
C GLY A 212 -2.09 6.92 -16.19
N LYS A 213 -1.01 6.25 -15.75
CA LYS A 213 0.38 6.77 -15.79
C LYS A 213 0.77 7.42 -17.13
N SER A 214 0.65 6.66 -18.21
CA SER A 214 0.98 7.12 -19.57
C SER A 214 0.05 8.23 -20.05
N SER A 215 -1.22 8.23 -19.61
CA SER A 215 -2.19 9.29 -19.90
C SER A 215 -1.85 10.60 -19.19
N VAL A 216 -1.40 10.55 -17.94
CA VAL A 216 -0.92 11.72 -17.18
C VAL A 216 0.28 12.35 -17.91
N ILE A 217 1.22 11.53 -18.38
CA ILE A 217 2.38 12.00 -19.15
C ILE A 217 1.94 12.68 -20.46
N ASN A 218 1.03 12.07 -21.22
CA ASN A 218 0.50 12.66 -22.45
C ASN A 218 -0.20 13.99 -22.20
N THR A 219 -0.92 14.10 -21.08
CA THR A 219 -1.60 15.33 -20.65
C THR A 219 -0.58 16.43 -20.32
N LEU A 220 0.45 16.10 -19.54
CA LEU A 220 1.56 17.03 -19.23
C LEU A 220 2.34 17.47 -20.47
N ARG A 221 2.43 16.60 -21.49
CA ARG A 221 3.05 16.93 -22.78
C ARG A 221 2.11 17.60 -23.77
N THR A 222 0.81 17.64 -23.47
CA THR A 222 -0.25 18.10 -24.37
C THR A 222 -0.18 17.42 -25.75
N LYS A 223 0.33 16.18 -25.79
CA LYS A 223 0.55 15.39 -27.00
C LYS A 223 0.56 13.90 -26.67
N ASN A 224 0.07 13.09 -27.61
CA ASN A 224 0.17 11.62 -27.54
C ASN A 224 1.61 11.16 -27.82
N VAL A 225 2.41 11.05 -26.76
CA VAL A 225 3.80 10.55 -26.80
C VAL A 225 3.86 9.09 -26.39
N CYS A 226 3.18 8.73 -25.30
CA CYS A 226 3.05 7.36 -24.82
C CYS A 226 1.82 6.69 -25.46
N LYS A 227 1.94 5.38 -25.74
CA LYS A 227 0.79 4.56 -26.15
C LYS A 227 -0.14 4.35 -24.95
N VAL A 228 -1.44 4.44 -25.18
CA VAL A 228 -2.47 4.28 -24.15
C VAL A 228 -3.57 3.37 -24.68
N ALA A 229 -4.07 2.47 -23.82
CA ALA A 229 -5.18 1.58 -24.13
C ALA A 229 -5.91 1.21 -22.81
N PRO A 230 -7.22 0.93 -22.84
CA PRO A 230 -8.00 0.45 -21.69
C PRO A 230 -7.77 -1.05 -21.46
N ILE A 231 -6.52 -1.51 -21.60
CA ILE A 231 -6.12 -2.91 -21.48
C ILE A 231 -4.81 -2.93 -20.70
N PRO A 232 -4.67 -3.79 -19.68
CA PRO A 232 -3.43 -3.86 -18.94
C PRO A 232 -2.27 -4.37 -19.80
N GLY A 233 -1.07 -3.85 -19.49
CA GLY A 233 0.18 -4.25 -20.11
C GLY A 233 0.49 -3.59 -21.45
N GLU A 234 -0.11 -2.43 -21.74
CA GLU A 234 0.22 -1.62 -22.92
C GLU A 234 1.68 -1.11 -22.85
N THR A 235 2.05 -0.48 -21.74
CA THR A 235 3.43 -0.07 -21.46
C THR A 235 4.22 -1.27 -20.94
N LYS A 236 5.20 -1.74 -21.72
CA LYS A 236 5.99 -2.96 -21.42
C LYS A 236 7.45 -2.70 -21.03
N VAL A 237 7.96 -1.51 -21.33
CA VAL A 237 9.35 -1.11 -21.15
C VAL A 237 9.35 0.35 -20.74
N TRP A 238 10.24 0.72 -19.84
CA TRP A 238 10.40 2.12 -19.44
C TRP A 238 10.85 3.01 -20.62
N GLN A 239 10.50 4.29 -20.58
CA GLN A 239 10.87 5.25 -21.62
C GLN A 239 11.07 6.65 -21.04
N TYR A 240 12.04 7.38 -21.59
CA TYR A 240 12.27 8.78 -21.27
C TYR A 240 11.45 9.69 -22.18
N ILE A 241 10.70 10.60 -21.57
CA ILE A 241 9.98 11.67 -22.25
C ILE A 241 10.54 13.00 -21.76
N THR A 242 11.01 13.85 -22.66
CA THR A 242 11.46 15.20 -22.29
C THR A 242 10.24 16.10 -22.11
N LEU A 243 10.05 16.73 -20.94
CA LEU A 243 9.00 17.74 -20.73
C LEU A 243 9.54 19.14 -21.05
N THR A 244 10.65 19.51 -20.44
CA THR A 244 11.40 20.74 -20.71
C THR A 244 12.88 20.40 -20.89
N LYS A 245 13.72 21.39 -21.23
CA LYS A 245 15.19 21.17 -21.32
C LYS A 245 15.82 20.67 -20.02
N ARG A 246 15.15 20.85 -18.88
CA ARG A 246 15.65 20.49 -17.54
C ARG A 246 14.83 19.41 -16.83
N ILE A 247 13.65 19.03 -17.36
CA ILE A 247 12.76 18.06 -16.72
C ILE A 247 12.48 16.92 -17.68
N PHE A 248 12.83 15.71 -17.25
CA PHE A 248 12.53 14.47 -17.93
C PHE A 248 11.50 13.68 -17.14
N LEU A 249 10.52 13.12 -17.83
CA LEU A 249 9.53 12.20 -17.29
C LEU A 249 9.93 10.79 -17.69
N ILE A 250 9.70 9.84 -16.80
CA ILE A 250 9.97 8.42 -17.03
C ILE A 250 8.65 7.65 -16.87
N ASP A 251 8.19 7.04 -17.95
CA ASP A 251 7.03 6.14 -17.92
C ASP A 251 7.50 4.72 -17.55
N CYS A 252 6.73 4.03 -16.72
CA CYS A 252 7.06 2.70 -16.19
C CYS A 252 5.91 1.72 -16.47
N PRO A 253 6.17 0.44 -16.78
CA PRO A 253 5.14 -0.59 -16.77
C PRO A 253 4.37 -0.60 -15.43
N GLY A 254 3.09 -0.99 -15.47
CA GLY A 254 2.30 -1.17 -14.25
C GLY A 254 2.84 -2.32 -13.41
N VAL A 255 3.00 -2.08 -12.11
CA VAL A 255 3.51 -3.08 -11.15
C VAL A 255 2.41 -3.44 -10.17
N VAL A 256 2.32 -4.71 -9.85
CA VAL A 256 1.39 -5.25 -8.85
C VAL A 256 2.22 -5.63 -7.63
N TYR A 257 1.88 -5.07 -6.48
CA TYR A 257 2.54 -5.42 -5.23
C TYR A 257 2.02 -6.79 -4.76
N GLN A 258 2.89 -7.56 -4.10
CA GLN A 258 2.53 -8.84 -3.49
C GLN A 258 1.80 -8.58 -2.17
N ASN A 259 0.64 -7.96 -2.25
CA ASN A 259 -0.28 -7.80 -1.13
C ASN A 259 -1.16 -9.04 -1.02
N SER A 260 -1.80 -9.26 0.12
CA SER A 260 -2.82 -10.28 0.33
C SER A 260 -4.15 -9.91 -0.35
N ASP A 261 -4.08 -9.46 -1.61
CA ASP A 261 -5.24 -9.15 -2.44
C ASP A 261 -5.90 -10.46 -2.90
N THR A 262 -7.22 -10.52 -2.86
CA THR A 262 -7.99 -11.64 -3.43
C THR A 262 -7.91 -11.64 -4.96
N GLU A 263 -8.26 -12.74 -5.62
CA GLU A 263 -8.32 -12.80 -7.09
C GLU A 263 -9.30 -11.77 -7.65
N THR A 264 -10.47 -11.67 -7.03
CA THR A 264 -11.50 -10.69 -7.37
C THR A 264 -10.95 -9.26 -7.28
N ASP A 265 -10.20 -8.90 -6.23
CA ASP A 265 -9.59 -7.57 -6.12
C ASP A 265 -8.63 -7.27 -7.26
N ILE A 266 -7.83 -8.26 -7.68
CA ILE A 266 -6.87 -8.10 -8.78
C ILE A 266 -7.61 -7.88 -10.13
N VAL A 267 -8.74 -8.57 -10.34
CA VAL A 267 -9.59 -8.38 -11.54
C VAL A 267 -10.24 -6.99 -11.53
N LEU A 268 -10.81 -6.59 -10.40
CA LEU A 268 -11.52 -5.30 -10.24
C LEU A 268 -10.57 -4.10 -10.33
N LYS A 269 -9.32 -4.23 -9.86
CA LYS A 269 -8.25 -3.24 -10.06
C LYS A 269 -7.77 -3.13 -11.51
N GLY A 270 -8.26 -3.99 -12.43
CA GLY A 270 -7.94 -3.91 -13.85
C GLY A 270 -6.53 -4.39 -14.21
N VAL A 271 -5.91 -5.22 -13.36
CA VAL A 271 -4.57 -5.78 -13.60
C VAL A 271 -4.59 -6.82 -14.71
N VAL A 272 -5.68 -7.57 -14.79
CA VAL A 272 -5.80 -8.74 -15.66
C VAL A 272 -6.73 -8.45 -16.83
N ARG A 273 -6.47 -9.09 -17.98
CA ARG A 273 -7.32 -9.00 -19.16
C ARG A 273 -8.54 -9.89 -18.99
N VAL A 274 -9.71 -9.26 -18.88
CA VAL A 274 -11.03 -9.91 -18.73
C VAL A 274 -11.32 -10.92 -19.85
N THR A 275 -10.80 -10.71 -21.06
CA THR A 275 -10.98 -11.65 -22.18
C THR A 275 -10.49 -13.06 -21.88
N ASN A 276 -9.42 -13.18 -21.10
CA ASN A 276 -8.75 -14.43 -20.78
C ASN A 276 -9.24 -15.06 -19.46
N LEU A 277 -10.26 -14.48 -18.84
CA LEU A 277 -10.83 -14.97 -17.60
C LEU A 277 -11.86 -16.05 -17.91
N GLU A 278 -11.60 -17.26 -17.42
CA GLU A 278 -12.47 -18.42 -17.62
C GLU A 278 -13.66 -18.36 -16.66
N ASP A 279 -13.44 -17.92 -15.42
CA ASP A 279 -14.45 -17.90 -14.34
C ASP A 279 -14.94 -16.47 -14.02
N ALA A 280 -15.09 -15.65 -15.06
CA ALA A 280 -15.53 -14.25 -14.94
C ALA A 280 -16.85 -14.04 -14.16
N ALA A 281 -17.74 -15.03 -14.12
CA ALA A 281 -19.01 -14.96 -13.41
C ALA A 281 -18.83 -14.86 -11.88
N GLU A 282 -17.82 -15.54 -11.32
CA GLU A 282 -17.57 -15.60 -9.86
C GLU A 282 -17.20 -14.24 -9.25
N HIS A 283 -16.73 -13.30 -10.07
CA HIS A 283 -16.34 -11.98 -9.61
C HIS A 283 -17.50 -10.97 -9.61
N ILE A 284 -18.66 -11.33 -10.15
CA ILE A 284 -19.79 -10.41 -10.32
C ILE A 284 -20.46 -10.10 -8.98
N GLY A 285 -20.57 -11.07 -8.06
CA GLY A 285 -21.13 -10.83 -6.73
C GLY A 285 -20.47 -9.65 -6.01
N GLU A 286 -19.14 -9.54 -6.08
CA GLU A 286 -18.40 -8.43 -5.46
C GLU A 286 -18.63 -7.09 -6.18
N VAL A 287 -18.84 -7.09 -7.50
CA VAL A 287 -19.23 -5.88 -8.25
C VAL A 287 -20.60 -5.40 -7.77
N LEU A 288 -21.58 -6.31 -7.68
CA LEU A 288 -22.95 -5.98 -7.26
C LEU A 288 -22.97 -5.47 -5.81
N LYS A 289 -22.09 -5.98 -4.95
CA LYS A 289 -21.93 -5.53 -3.57
C LYS A 289 -21.31 -4.13 -3.46
N ARG A 290 -20.35 -3.81 -4.33
CA ARG A 290 -19.63 -2.53 -4.33
C ARG A 290 -20.45 -1.39 -4.93
N VAL A 291 -21.23 -1.66 -5.97
CA VAL A 291 -22.01 -0.65 -6.68
C VAL A 291 -23.38 -0.46 -6.02
N LYS A 292 -23.81 0.79 -5.84
CA LYS A 292 -25.19 1.09 -5.40
C LYS A 292 -26.21 0.51 -6.40
N LYS A 293 -27.24 -0.16 -5.87
CA LYS A 293 -28.28 -0.85 -6.65
C LYS A 293 -28.88 0.03 -7.76
N GLU A 294 -29.16 1.30 -7.45
CA GLU A 294 -29.73 2.28 -8.38
C GLU A 294 -28.89 2.52 -9.63
N HIS A 295 -27.55 2.53 -9.50
CA HIS A 295 -26.65 2.74 -10.63
C HIS A 295 -26.68 1.55 -11.59
N LEU A 296 -26.80 0.32 -11.05
CA LEU A 296 -26.94 -0.90 -11.85
C LEU A 296 -28.29 -0.96 -12.55
N GLN A 297 -29.38 -0.61 -11.85
CA GLN A 297 -30.72 -0.52 -12.43
C GLN A 297 -30.74 0.47 -13.60
N ARG A 298 -30.13 1.65 -13.43
CA ARG A 298 -30.03 2.68 -14.47
C ARG A 298 -29.17 2.22 -15.66
N ALA A 299 -28.05 1.56 -15.40
CA ALA A 299 -27.10 1.13 -16.43
C ALA A 299 -27.63 -0.04 -17.28
N TYR A 300 -28.27 -1.02 -16.64
CA TYR A 300 -28.67 -2.27 -17.28
C TYR A 300 -30.19 -2.43 -17.48
N LYS A 301 -31.00 -1.50 -16.95
CA LYS A 301 -32.48 -1.51 -17.04
C LYS A 301 -33.12 -2.77 -16.43
N ILE A 302 -32.46 -3.35 -15.43
CA ILE A 302 -32.95 -4.47 -14.61
C ILE A 302 -33.59 -3.86 -13.36
N LYS A 303 -34.80 -4.29 -13.00
CA LYS A 303 -35.52 -3.73 -11.83
C LYS A 303 -34.96 -4.29 -10.54
N ASP A 304 -35.09 -5.59 -10.34
CA ASP A 304 -34.64 -6.29 -9.15
C ASP A 304 -34.03 -7.64 -9.54
N TRP A 305 -33.16 -8.14 -8.67
CA TRP A 305 -32.51 -9.43 -8.78
C TRP A 305 -32.32 -9.98 -7.37
N ASP A 306 -32.39 -11.31 -7.25
CA ASP A 306 -32.23 -12.00 -5.97
C ASP A 306 -30.77 -12.40 -5.73
N ASP A 307 -30.11 -12.90 -6.78
CA ASP A 307 -28.75 -13.41 -6.74
C ASP A 307 -27.91 -12.86 -7.90
N ASP A 308 -26.59 -12.99 -7.81
CA ASP A 308 -25.66 -12.57 -8.88
C ASP A 308 -25.92 -13.33 -10.19
N ASN A 309 -26.26 -14.62 -10.10
CA ASN A 309 -26.67 -15.45 -11.23
C ASN A 309 -27.98 -14.97 -11.85
N ASP A 310 -28.98 -14.60 -11.04
CA ASP A 310 -30.24 -14.06 -11.54
C ASP A 310 -30.02 -12.74 -12.29
N PHE A 311 -29.19 -11.85 -11.74
CA PHE A 311 -28.80 -10.62 -12.42
C PHE A 311 -28.17 -10.89 -13.80
N LEU A 312 -27.24 -11.84 -13.88
CA LEU A 312 -26.59 -12.23 -15.14
C LEU A 312 -27.60 -12.85 -16.13
N LEU A 313 -28.52 -13.69 -15.66
CA LEU A 313 -29.57 -14.29 -16.50
C LEU A 313 -30.48 -13.22 -17.12
N GLN A 314 -30.95 -12.26 -16.31
CA GLN A 314 -31.78 -11.15 -16.78
C GLN A 314 -31.01 -10.25 -17.76
N LEU A 315 -29.73 -9.99 -17.50
CA LEU A 315 -28.87 -9.21 -18.39
C LEU A 315 -28.67 -9.90 -19.74
N CYS A 316 -28.36 -11.20 -19.76
CA CYS A 316 -28.11 -11.93 -20.99
C CYS A 316 -29.37 -12.06 -21.85
N LYS A 317 -30.53 -12.25 -21.22
CA LYS A 317 -31.84 -12.24 -21.91
C LYS A 317 -32.16 -10.88 -22.53
N SER A 318 -31.96 -9.79 -21.79
CA SER A 318 -32.25 -8.44 -22.27
C SER A 318 -31.27 -7.96 -23.36
N THR A 319 -30.03 -8.42 -23.32
CA THR A 319 -28.98 -8.03 -24.29
C THR A 319 -28.81 -9.01 -25.46
N GLY A 320 -29.55 -10.11 -25.46
CA GLY A 320 -29.49 -11.13 -26.51
C GLY A 320 -28.20 -11.94 -26.53
N LYS A 321 -27.49 -12.03 -25.40
CA LYS A 321 -26.27 -12.84 -25.24
C LYS A 321 -26.65 -14.27 -24.89
N LEU A 322 -27.08 -15.01 -25.90
CA LEU A 322 -27.53 -16.39 -25.78
C LEU A 322 -26.62 -17.33 -26.57
N LEU A 323 -26.37 -18.52 -26.02
CA LEU A 323 -25.75 -19.64 -26.70
C LEU A 323 -26.72 -20.30 -27.68
N LYS A 324 -26.20 -21.26 -28.45
CA LYS A 324 -27.04 -22.12 -29.29
C LYS A 324 -28.04 -22.85 -28.40
N GLY A 325 -29.32 -22.82 -28.79
CA GLY A 325 -30.41 -23.39 -27.98
C GLY A 325 -31.14 -22.37 -27.10
N GLY A 326 -30.70 -21.10 -27.07
CA GLY A 326 -31.38 -20.04 -26.32
C GLY A 326 -30.98 -19.96 -24.85
N GLU A 327 -29.98 -20.74 -24.42
CA GLU A 327 -29.42 -20.64 -23.08
C GLU A 327 -28.65 -19.33 -22.89
N PRO A 328 -28.84 -18.61 -21.78
CA PRO A 328 -28.07 -17.40 -21.49
C PRO A 328 -26.57 -17.66 -21.33
N ASP A 329 -25.74 -16.87 -22.02
CA ASP A 329 -24.28 -16.93 -21.91
C ASP A 329 -23.81 -16.06 -20.72
N LEU A 330 -23.81 -16.65 -19.52
CA LEU A 330 -23.40 -15.97 -18.28
C LEU A 330 -21.96 -15.46 -18.37
N MET A 331 -21.09 -16.16 -19.10
CA MET A 331 -19.69 -15.82 -19.22
C MET A 331 -19.46 -14.55 -20.02
N THR A 332 -20.11 -14.45 -21.17
CA THR A 332 -20.06 -13.23 -21.99
C THR A 332 -20.73 -12.06 -21.27
N GLY A 333 -21.83 -12.31 -20.56
CA GLY A 333 -22.50 -11.31 -19.72
C GLY A 333 -21.58 -10.76 -18.63
N ALA A 334 -20.91 -11.65 -17.88
CA ALA A 334 -19.97 -11.28 -16.82
C ALA A 334 -18.77 -10.48 -17.37
N LYS A 335 -18.16 -10.93 -18.47
CA LYS A 335 -17.06 -10.20 -19.14
C LYS A 335 -17.48 -8.80 -19.58
N MET A 336 -18.73 -8.63 -20.03
CA MET A 336 -19.27 -7.33 -20.39
C MET A 336 -19.38 -6.40 -19.18
N ILE A 337 -19.89 -6.88 -18.04
CA ILE A 337 -19.96 -6.11 -16.79
C ILE A 337 -18.56 -5.73 -16.30
N LEU A 338 -17.61 -6.68 -16.28
CA LEU A 338 -16.24 -6.40 -15.85
C LEU A 338 -15.53 -5.37 -16.73
N HIS A 339 -15.81 -5.37 -18.04
CA HIS A 339 -15.32 -4.32 -18.93
C HIS A 339 -15.97 -2.96 -18.65
N ASP A 340 -17.28 -2.93 -18.39
CA ASP A 340 -18.01 -1.72 -18.02
C ASP A 340 -17.50 -1.14 -16.69
N TRP A 341 -17.20 -2.00 -15.71
CA TRP A 341 -16.54 -1.65 -14.44
C TRP A 341 -15.15 -1.03 -14.65
N GLN A 342 -14.28 -1.71 -15.41
CA GLN A 342 -12.90 -1.24 -15.64
C GLN A 342 -12.86 0.08 -16.41
N ARG A 343 -13.84 0.32 -17.30
CA ARG A 343 -13.97 1.56 -18.07
C ARG A 343 -14.68 2.69 -17.33
N GLY A 344 -15.22 2.44 -16.14
CA GLY A 344 -15.97 3.42 -15.35
C GLY A 344 -17.33 3.77 -15.92
N LYS A 345 -17.95 2.89 -16.71
CA LYS A 345 -19.35 3.07 -17.17
C LYS A 345 -20.33 2.88 -16.02
N ILE A 346 -19.99 2.00 -15.08
CA ILE A 346 -20.70 1.84 -13.82
C ILE A 346 -19.94 2.67 -12.76
N PRO A 347 -20.59 3.67 -12.14
CA PRO A 347 -19.95 4.51 -11.14
C PRO A 347 -19.76 3.73 -9.82
N PHE A 348 -18.55 3.84 -9.26
CA PHE A 348 -18.19 3.28 -7.96
C PHE A 348 -17.05 4.09 -7.35
N PHE A 349 -17.06 4.24 -6.03
CA PHE A 349 -15.95 4.75 -5.24
C PHE A 349 -15.98 4.15 -3.82
N VAL A 350 -14.81 3.99 -3.21
CA VAL A 350 -14.66 3.71 -1.79
C VAL A 350 -14.68 5.04 -1.04
N ALA A 351 -15.57 5.18 -0.07
CA ALA A 351 -15.61 6.36 0.78
C ALA A 351 -14.28 6.50 1.54
N PRO A 352 -13.70 7.71 1.62
CA PRO A 352 -12.51 7.92 2.44
C PRO A 352 -12.84 7.61 3.91
N PRO A 353 -11.84 7.24 4.73
CA PRO A 353 -12.03 7.12 6.17
C PRO A 353 -12.67 8.42 6.68
N ARG A 354 -13.80 8.31 7.38
CA ARG A 354 -14.43 9.46 8.02
C ARG A 354 -13.40 10.01 9.01
N GLN A 355 -12.96 11.25 8.80
CA GLN A 355 -12.35 11.99 9.89
C GLN A 355 -13.49 12.17 10.90
N GLU A 356 -13.33 11.64 12.11
CA GLU A 356 -14.13 12.15 13.22
C GLU A 356 -13.94 13.66 13.17
N ALA A 357 -15.04 14.39 12.95
CA ALA A 357 -15.02 15.82 13.06
C ALA A 357 -14.63 16.08 14.51
N ASP A 358 -13.35 16.39 14.71
CA ASP A 358 -12.92 17.06 15.91
C ASP A 358 -13.62 18.41 15.83
N ASP A 359 -14.82 18.50 16.42
CA ASP A 359 -15.61 19.73 16.57
C ASP A 359 -14.88 20.76 17.46
N SER A 360 -13.61 20.50 17.80
CA SER A 360 -12.64 21.50 18.22
C SER A 360 -11.96 22.14 17.00
N LEU A 361 -12.73 22.89 16.21
CA LEU A 361 -12.18 24.06 15.53
C LEU A 361 -11.79 25.09 16.60
N GLU A 362 -10.74 24.80 17.38
CA GLU A 362 -9.95 25.87 17.95
C GLU A 362 -9.27 26.55 16.76
N GLU A 363 -9.89 27.65 16.30
CA GLU A 363 -9.17 28.66 15.55
C GLU A 363 -7.83 28.88 16.27
N PRO A 364 -6.68 28.81 15.58
CA PRO A 364 -5.41 29.05 16.24
C PRO A 364 -5.46 30.47 16.82
N ILE A 365 -5.58 30.55 18.14
CA ILE A 365 -5.46 31.80 18.89
C ILE A 365 -4.09 32.35 18.54
N VAL A 366 -4.07 33.37 17.69
CA VAL A 366 -2.88 34.14 17.37
C VAL A 366 -2.51 34.90 18.64
N HIS A 367 -1.73 34.25 19.51
CA HIS A 367 -1.13 34.92 20.65
C HIS A 367 -0.15 35.99 20.14
N GLY A 368 -0.59 37.24 20.29
CA GLY A 368 0.17 38.46 20.47
C GLY A 368 1.57 38.53 19.86
N ILE A 369 1.66 39.11 18.67
CA ILE A 369 2.86 39.86 18.28
C ILE A 369 2.53 41.33 18.52
N ASP A 370 3.13 41.88 19.57
CA ASP A 370 3.10 43.31 19.89
C ASP A 370 3.53 44.13 18.67
N LYS A 371 2.72 45.13 18.31
CA LYS A 371 2.90 45.93 17.09
C LYS A 371 3.92 47.07 17.21
N ASP A 372 4.62 47.20 18.33
CA ASP A 372 5.52 48.33 18.58
C ASP A 372 6.93 47.87 18.97
N ALA A 373 7.69 47.37 17.99
CA ALA A 373 9.15 47.37 18.03
C ALA A 373 9.72 47.48 16.60
N VAL A 374 9.94 48.72 16.16
CA VAL A 374 10.57 49.05 14.88
C VAL A 374 12.07 48.79 14.95
N ALA A 375 12.62 47.96 14.05
CA ALA A 375 13.85 48.25 13.29
C ALA A 375 14.16 47.18 12.22
N ASP A 376 14.06 47.59 10.96
CA ASP A 376 14.74 47.12 9.74
C ASP A 376 14.98 45.61 9.53
N ASN A 377 14.23 45.02 8.58
CA ASN A 377 14.78 44.19 7.48
C ASN A 377 13.68 43.75 6.49
N ASN A 378 13.57 44.44 5.35
CA ASN A 378 12.58 44.24 4.28
C ASN A 378 12.53 42.81 3.64
N GLN A 379 13.47 41.93 3.98
CA GLN A 379 13.56 40.59 3.40
C GLN A 379 12.78 39.53 4.21
N ALA A 380 12.62 39.75 5.52
CA ALA A 380 11.87 38.84 6.41
C ALA A 380 10.35 39.00 6.22
N ASP A 381 9.86 40.24 6.06
CA ASP A 381 8.44 40.54 5.84
C ASP A 381 7.92 40.03 4.49
N ALA A 382 8.76 40.07 3.45
CA ALA A 382 8.44 39.50 2.15
C ALA A 382 8.34 37.97 2.20
N ALA A 383 9.21 37.32 2.99
CA ALA A 383 9.17 35.88 3.21
C ALA A 383 7.93 35.46 4.04
N LEU A 384 7.60 36.20 5.09
CA LEU A 384 6.41 35.96 5.92
C LEU A 384 5.12 36.16 5.12
N LYS A 385 5.02 37.22 4.29
CA LYS A 385 3.88 37.41 3.37
C LYS A 385 3.80 36.33 2.29
N ALA A 386 4.93 35.85 1.79
CA ALA A 386 4.94 34.75 0.82
C ALA A 386 4.47 33.44 1.45
N ILE A 387 4.86 33.15 2.69
CA ILE A 387 4.42 31.97 3.44
C ILE A 387 2.93 32.06 3.76
N ALA A 388 2.45 33.24 4.21
CA ALA A 388 1.02 33.46 4.48
C ALA A 388 0.17 33.32 3.21
N ASN A 389 0.63 33.85 2.06
CA ASN A 389 -0.06 33.67 0.78
C ASN A 389 -0.04 32.22 0.29
N VAL A 390 1.03 31.47 0.53
CA VAL A 390 1.10 30.04 0.19
C VAL A 390 0.16 29.23 1.08
N MET A 391 0.04 29.56 2.38
CA MET A 391 -0.94 28.93 3.28
C MET A 391 -2.39 29.25 2.89
N LEU A 392 -2.69 30.51 2.56
CA LEU A 392 -4.01 30.92 2.04
C LEU A 392 -4.35 30.24 0.70
N PHE A 393 -3.36 30.08 -0.18
CA PHE A 393 -3.53 29.38 -1.45
C PHE A 393 -3.72 27.86 -1.28
N GLN A 394 -3.20 27.27 -0.20
CA GLN A 394 -3.45 25.87 0.17
C GLN A 394 -4.87 25.65 0.73
N GLN A 395 -5.47 26.68 1.34
CA GLN A 395 -6.83 26.61 1.88
C GLN A 395 -7.92 26.84 0.82
N GLN A 396 -7.64 27.53 -0.28
CA GLN A 396 -8.59 27.71 -1.37
C GLN A 396 -8.45 26.62 -2.46
N LYS A 397 -8.97 25.43 -2.17
CA LYS A 397 -9.46 24.50 -3.19
C LYS A 397 -10.90 24.11 -2.88
N ASN A 398 -11.84 25.04 -3.10
CA ASN A 398 -13.15 24.61 -3.56
C ASN A 398 -12.96 24.11 -5.00
N VAL A 399 -12.73 22.81 -5.13
CA VAL A 399 -12.77 22.14 -6.42
C VAL A 399 -14.22 22.26 -6.91
N PRO A 400 -14.50 22.86 -8.08
CA PRO A 400 -15.86 22.91 -8.60
C PRO A 400 -16.33 21.46 -8.83
N VAL A 401 -17.27 21.02 -7.99
CA VAL A 401 -17.92 19.71 -8.15
C VAL A 401 -18.84 19.82 -9.36
N LYS A 402 -18.64 18.96 -10.36
CA LYS A 402 -19.59 18.81 -11.45
C LYS A 402 -20.86 18.15 -10.88
N ALA A 403 -21.91 18.93 -10.70
CA ALA A 403 -23.18 18.49 -10.08
C ALA A 403 -23.93 17.42 -10.90
N ASP A 404 -23.58 17.21 -12.17
CA ASP A 404 -24.36 16.36 -13.08
C ASP A 404 -24.14 14.83 -12.93
N LEU A 405 -23.30 14.39 -11.98
CA LEU A 405 -22.97 12.96 -11.81
C LEU A 405 -23.68 12.29 -10.64
N PHE A 406 -24.11 13.06 -9.64
CA PHE A 406 -24.74 12.55 -8.41
C PHE A 406 -25.87 13.50 -7.98
N THR A 407 -26.94 12.95 -7.42
CA THR A 407 -28.07 13.77 -6.94
C THR A 407 -27.80 14.29 -5.52
N ASP A 408 -28.35 15.45 -5.16
CA ASP A 408 -28.14 16.07 -3.84
C ASP A 408 -28.57 15.16 -2.66
N ASN A 409 -29.49 14.23 -2.89
CA ASN A 409 -29.88 13.21 -1.91
C ASN A 409 -28.78 12.15 -1.71
N GLU A 410 -28.04 11.76 -2.77
CA GLU A 410 -26.95 10.78 -2.68
C GLU A 410 -25.74 11.26 -1.85
N LEU A 411 -25.60 12.57 -1.65
CA LEU A 411 -24.60 13.19 -0.77
C LEU A 411 -25.04 13.22 0.70
N ASN A 412 -26.35 13.18 0.98
CA ASN A 412 -26.94 13.37 2.31
C ASN A 412 -27.47 12.08 2.95
N ASP A 413 -27.82 11.05 2.17
CA ASP A 413 -28.53 9.84 2.65
C ASP A 413 -27.66 8.85 3.47
N GLU A 414 -26.36 9.11 3.68
CA GLU A 414 -25.54 8.27 4.57
C GLU A 414 -25.63 8.63 6.07
N ALA A 415 -26.51 9.58 6.44
CA ALA A 415 -26.81 9.91 7.83
C ALA A 415 -27.75 8.89 8.53
N GLY A 416 -28.35 7.93 7.80
CA GLY A 416 -29.52 7.21 8.27
C GLY A 416 -29.39 5.74 8.65
N ASN A 417 -28.29 5.04 8.36
CA ASN A 417 -28.19 3.58 8.64
C ASN A 417 -27.22 3.27 9.77
N GLN A 418 -27.65 3.56 11.00
CA GLN A 418 -27.15 2.88 12.20
C GLN A 418 -27.73 1.45 12.22
N LEU A 419 -26.87 0.44 12.16
CA LEU A 419 -27.20 -0.91 12.63
C LEU A 419 -27.67 -0.81 14.09
N PRO A 420 -28.79 -1.45 14.48
CA PRO A 420 -29.34 -1.28 15.81
C PRO A 420 -28.39 -1.86 16.86
N ALA A 421 -27.99 -1.01 17.81
CA ALA A 421 -27.38 -1.42 19.06
C ALA A 421 -28.37 -2.31 19.81
N THR A 422 -27.93 -3.52 20.17
CA THR A 422 -28.72 -4.47 20.96
C THR A 422 -28.68 -4.04 22.41
N GLU A 423 -29.62 -3.19 22.83
CA GLU A 423 -29.95 -2.99 24.24
C GLU A 423 -30.92 -4.09 24.68
N MET A 424 -30.45 -5.05 25.47
CA MET A 424 -31.32 -5.93 26.26
C MET A 424 -31.45 -5.31 27.66
N ALA A 425 -32.49 -4.50 27.82
CA ALA A 425 -33.02 -4.14 29.13
C ALA A 425 -33.63 -5.38 29.78
N GLY A 426 -33.38 -5.53 31.09
CA GLY A 426 -33.89 -6.63 31.88
C GLY A 426 -35.40 -6.56 32.10
N GLU A 427 -36.01 -7.73 32.11
CA GLU A 427 -37.24 -7.99 32.87
C GLU A 427 -37.01 -9.22 33.75
N VAL A 428 -37.44 -9.04 34.99
CA VAL A 428 -37.40 -9.95 36.13
C VAL A 428 -38.78 -10.60 36.22
N GLU A 429 -38.89 -11.94 36.15
CA GLU A 429 -39.84 -12.80 36.90
C GLU A 429 -39.31 -14.26 36.83
N ALA A 430 -38.76 -14.84 37.90
CA ALA A 430 -39.37 -15.53 39.05
C ALA A 430 -39.71 -17.02 38.82
N SER A 431 -39.23 -17.85 39.75
CA SER A 431 -39.48 -19.30 39.99
C SER A 431 -38.76 -20.28 39.04
N GLY A 432 -38.06 -21.34 39.46
CA GLY A 432 -37.87 -22.04 40.73
C GLY A 432 -37.34 -23.46 40.42
N SER A 433 -36.76 -24.15 41.42
CA SER A 433 -36.22 -25.54 41.43
C SER A 433 -34.86 -25.77 40.74
N ASP A 434 -33.89 -26.52 41.27
CA ASP A 434 -33.71 -27.26 42.53
C ASP A 434 -32.20 -27.46 42.75
N ASP A 435 -31.73 -27.34 44.00
CA ASP A 435 -30.44 -27.87 44.45
C ASP A 435 -30.65 -29.32 44.92
N GLU A 436 -29.81 -30.23 44.45
CA GLU A 436 -29.60 -31.55 45.07
C GLU A 436 -29.00 -31.38 46.47
N VAL A 437 -29.43 -32.17 47.46
CA VAL A 437 -28.58 -32.77 48.51
C VAL A 437 -29.35 -33.84 49.31
N GLU A 438 -28.73 -35.02 49.39
CA GLU A 438 -28.73 -36.09 50.42
C GLU A 438 -29.94 -37.00 50.67
N ASP A 439 -29.77 -38.23 50.15
CA ASP A 439 -30.16 -39.49 50.76
C ASP A 439 -29.50 -39.70 52.14
N THR A 440 -30.29 -40.05 53.16
CA THR A 440 -29.93 -41.11 54.13
C THR A 440 -31.17 -41.67 54.85
N SER A 441 -31.51 -42.90 54.45
CA SER A 441 -31.80 -44.08 55.28
C SER A 441 -32.80 -44.02 56.45
N SER A 442 -33.68 -45.03 56.37
CA SER A 442 -33.96 -46.08 57.38
C SER A 442 -35.34 -46.09 58.04
N ASP A 443 -36.06 -47.13 57.64
CA ASP A 443 -36.81 -48.09 58.46
C ASP A 443 -38.03 -47.61 59.25
N GLU A 444 -39.20 -47.96 58.69
CA GLU A 444 -40.12 -48.88 59.36
C GLU A 444 -40.80 -49.82 58.34
N SER A 445 -40.74 -51.12 58.65
CA SER A 445 -41.32 -52.34 58.03
C SER A 445 -40.63 -53.02 56.84
#